data_AF-A0A920P6T0-F1
#
_entry.id   AF-A0A920P6T0-F1
#
_cell.length_a   1.000
_cell.length_b   1.000
_cell.length_c   1.000
_cell.angle_alpha   90.00
_cell.angle_beta   90.00
_cell.angle_gamma   90.00
#
_symmetry.space_group_name_H-M   'P 1'
#
loop_
_entity.id
_entity.type
_entity.pdbx_description
1 polymer ?
#
loop_
_entity_poly.entity_id
_entity_poly.type
_entity_poly.pdbx_seq_one_letter_code
_entity_poly.pdbx_strand_id
1 'polypeptide(L)'
;MPHLIHALASEADRNAIARKLIVVPTFGMGRELLRRLSLERMGWVGFEFTTPHTLALQLARLGLDSASLKTLDAFEQQSILDEALDLCISSGDGS
;
A
#
# COMPACT_ATOMS: atom_id res chain seq x y z
N MET A 1 4.96 -0.37 -21.49
CA MET A 1 5.86 0.16 -20.44
C MET A 1 6.77 1.32 -20.84
N PRO A 2 7.10 1.63 -22.11
CA PRO A 2 7.93 2.81 -22.40
C PRO A 2 7.20 4.14 -22.18
N HIS A 3 5.90 4.22 -22.53
CA HIS A 3 5.12 5.46 -22.38
C HIS A 3 4.97 5.94 -20.92
N LEU A 4 4.86 5.01 -19.96
CA LEU A 4 4.74 5.37 -18.54
C LEU A 4 6.05 5.98 -18.02
N ILE A 5 7.19 5.39 -18.37
CA ILE A 5 8.51 5.89 -17.94
C ILE A 5 8.76 7.28 -18.54
N HIS A 6 8.45 7.49 -19.82
CA HIS A 6 8.55 8.81 -20.44
C HIS A 6 7.62 9.85 -19.79
N ALA A 7 6.37 9.48 -19.46
CA ALA A 7 5.45 10.40 -18.80
C ALA A 7 5.97 10.83 -17.42
N LEU A 8 6.50 9.87 -16.64
CA LEU A 8 7.06 10.13 -15.32
C LEU A 8 8.34 10.95 -15.39
N ALA A 9 9.19 10.71 -16.38
CA ALA A 9 10.38 11.51 -16.60
C ALA A 9 10.06 12.93 -17.03
N SER A 10 9.07 13.11 -17.91
CA SER A 10 8.59 14.43 -18.27
C SER A 10 8.04 15.18 -17.06
N GLU A 11 7.43 14.47 -16.11
CA GLU A 11 7.00 15.02 -14.83
C GLU A 11 8.17 15.33 -13.89
N ALA A 12 9.23 14.52 -13.94
CA ALA A 12 10.47 14.79 -13.24
C ALA A 12 11.08 16.11 -13.69
N ASP A 13 11.19 16.33 -15.00
CA ASP A 13 11.81 17.53 -15.56
C ASP A 13 11.01 18.79 -15.22
N ARG A 14 9.67 18.73 -15.27
CA ARG A 14 8.79 19.83 -14.85
C ARG A 14 8.94 20.19 -13.38
N ASN A 15 9.20 19.19 -12.53
CA ASN A 15 9.16 19.32 -11.09
C ASN A 15 10.42 18.73 -10.43
N ALA A 16 11.61 19.14 -10.87
CA ALA A 16 12.90 18.47 -10.61
C ALA A 16 13.16 18.04 -9.16
N ILE A 17 12.80 18.87 -8.18
CA ILE A 17 13.08 18.62 -6.75
C ILE A 17 11.81 18.36 -5.92
N ALA A 18 10.62 18.45 -6.52
CA ALA A 18 9.39 18.24 -5.80
C ALA A 18 9.26 16.77 -5.37
N ARG A 19 8.69 16.54 -4.18
CA ARG A 19 8.28 15.21 -3.74
C ARG A 19 7.11 14.73 -4.59
N LYS A 20 7.26 13.55 -5.19
CA LYS A 20 6.29 12.91 -6.08
C LYS A 20 5.99 11.53 -5.53
N LEU A 21 4.74 11.31 -5.12
CA LEU A 21 4.31 10.01 -4.62
C LEU A 21 3.61 9.22 -5.72
N ILE A 22 4.10 8.01 -6.02
CA ILE A 22 3.48 7.07 -6.95
C ILE A 22 2.77 5.98 -6.16
N VAL A 23 1.48 5.78 -6.42
CA VAL A 23 0.72 4.66 -5.86
C VAL A 23 0.79 3.48 -6.83
N VAL A 24 1.42 2.39 -6.40
CA VAL A 24 1.63 1.19 -7.21
C VAL A 24 0.93 -0.03 -6.58
N PRO A 25 0.35 -0.94 -7.39
CA PRO A 25 -0.24 -2.19 -6.93
C PRO A 25 0.64 -3.03 -6.00
N THR A 26 1.95 -3.08 -6.24
CA THR A 26 2.89 -3.86 -5.43
C THR A 26 4.19 -3.11 -5.20
N PHE A 27 4.84 -3.39 -4.07
CA PHE A 27 6.18 -2.88 -3.76
C PHE A 27 7.21 -3.21 -4.85
N GLY A 28 7.15 -4.44 -5.40
CA GLY A 28 8.04 -4.87 -6.46
C GLY A 28 7.92 -4.01 -7.72
N MET A 29 6.69 -3.62 -8.08
CA MET A 29 6.48 -2.75 -9.23
C MET A 29 7.02 -1.34 -9.01
N GLY A 30 6.86 -0.78 -7.81
CA GLY A 30 7.45 0.53 -7.47
C GLY A 30 8.97 0.53 -7.57
N ARG A 31 9.61 -0.51 -7.03
CA ARG A 31 11.08 -0.68 -7.14
C ARG A 31 11.54 -0.78 -8.59
N GLU A 32 10.87 -1.59 -9.39
CA GLU A 32 11.22 -1.78 -10.80
C GLU A 32 10.98 -0.50 -11.61
N LEU A 33 9.95 0.26 -11.30
CA LEU A 33 9.65 1.52 -11.96
C LEU A 33 10.71 2.60 -11.67
N LEU A 34 11.14 2.75 -10.41
CA LEU A 34 12.25 3.65 -10.06
C LEU A 34 13.58 3.19 -10.67
N ARG A 35 13.83 1.88 -10.72
CA ARG A 35 15.01 1.31 -11.37
C ARG A 35 15.05 1.65 -12.86
N ARG A 36 13.91 1.60 -13.57
CA ARG A 36 13.86 1.97 -14.99
C ARG A 36 14.09 3.46 -15.21
N LEU A 37 13.48 4.31 -14.38
CA LEU A 37 13.71 5.76 -14.42
C LEU A 37 15.19 6.11 -14.23
N SER A 38 15.87 5.44 -13.28
CA SER A 38 17.29 5.70 -13.04
C SER A 38 18.20 5.20 -14.17
N LEU A 39 17.87 4.08 -14.81
CA LEU A 39 18.62 3.54 -15.96
C LEU A 39 18.48 4.42 -17.22
N GLU A 40 17.34 5.07 -17.40
CA GLU A 40 17.10 5.97 -18.54
C GLU A 40 17.73 7.37 -18.36
N ARG A 41 18.52 7.59 -17.30
CA ARG A 41 19.16 8.88 -16.92
C ARG A 41 18.16 10.03 -16.71
N MET A 42 16.91 9.68 -16.44
CA MET A 42 15.84 10.64 -16.16
C MET A 42 15.78 10.92 -14.66
N GLY A 43 15.45 12.15 -14.27
CA GLY A 43 15.50 12.61 -12.87
C GLY A 43 14.63 11.77 -11.94
N TRP A 44 15.21 10.80 -11.24
CA TRP A 44 14.48 9.96 -10.27
C TRP A 44 14.37 10.64 -8.89
N VAL A 45 15.03 11.79 -8.71
CA VAL A 45 15.05 12.55 -7.47
C VAL A 45 13.63 13.01 -7.11
N GLY A 46 13.29 12.85 -5.82
CA GLY A 46 12.00 13.24 -5.27
C GLY A 46 10.88 12.23 -5.51
N PHE A 47 11.10 11.14 -6.25
CA PHE A 47 10.10 10.08 -6.35
C PHE A 47 10.12 9.15 -5.13
N GLU A 48 8.93 8.91 -4.60
CA GLU A 48 8.63 7.89 -3.63
C GLU A 48 7.49 7.01 -4.15
N PHE A 49 7.43 5.76 -3.71
CA PHE A 49 6.31 4.89 -4.04
C PHE A 49 5.67 4.31 -2.79
N THR A 50 4.38 4.04 -2.88
CA THR A 50 3.58 3.37 -1.86
C THR A 50 2.59 2.42 -2.51
N THR A 51 1.93 1.58 -1.72
CA THR A 51 0.80 0.77 -2.19
C THR A 51 -0.52 1.38 -1.73
N PRO A 52 -1.65 1.10 -2.40
CA PRO A 52 -2.96 1.55 -1.95
C PRO A 52 -3.22 1.21 -0.48
N HIS A 53 -2.88 -0.01 -0.05
CA HIS A 53 -3.04 -0.44 1.33
C HIS A 53 -2.16 0.36 2.29
N THR A 54 -0.87 0.52 2.00
CA THR A 54 0.04 1.31 2.84
C THR A 54 -0.40 2.77 2.95
N LEU A 55 -0.82 3.37 1.83
CA LEU A 55 -1.31 4.75 1.81
C LEU A 55 -2.61 4.89 2.60
N ALA A 56 -3.56 3.97 2.43
CA ALA A 56 -4.81 3.97 3.18
C ALA A 56 -4.55 3.90 4.69
N LEU A 57 -3.62 3.05 5.13
CA LEU A 57 -3.24 2.96 6.54
C LEU A 57 -2.59 4.24 7.07
N GLN A 58 -1.72 4.88 6.28
CA GLN A 58 -1.12 6.17 6.65
C GLN A 58 -2.18 7.25 6.84
N LEU A 59 -3.17 7.30 5.95
CA LEU A 59 -4.26 8.28 6.01
C LEU A 59 -5.24 7.97 7.15
N ALA A 60 -5.53 6.69 7.40
CA ALA A 60 -6.48 6.26 8.42
C ALA A 60 -5.91 6.34 9.85
N ARG A 61 -4.58 6.42 10.01
CA ARG A 61 -3.88 6.34 11.30
C ARG A 61 -4.51 7.22 12.38
N LEU A 62 -4.74 8.50 12.08
CA LEU A 62 -5.29 9.45 13.05
C LEU A 62 -6.72 9.09 13.49
N GLY A 63 -7.53 8.55 12.58
CA GLY A 63 -8.89 8.08 12.90
C GLY A 63 -8.90 6.78 13.68
N LEU A 64 -7.96 5.87 13.40
CA LEU A 64 -7.79 4.64 14.18
C LEU A 64 -7.34 4.96 15.61
N ASP A 65 -6.35 5.84 15.76
CA ASP A 65 -5.82 6.24 17.07
C ASP A 65 -6.91 6.93 17.91
N SER A 66 -7.71 7.83 17.33
CA SER A 66 -8.79 8.51 18.04
C SER A 66 -9.94 7.57 18.46
N ALA A 67 -10.17 6.50 17.68
CA ALA A 67 -11.15 5.47 18.00
C ALA A 67 -10.58 4.32 18.85
N SER A 68 -9.30 4.36 19.23
CA SER A 68 -8.59 3.25 19.90
C SER A 68 -8.70 1.92 19.13
N LEU A 69 -8.74 1.99 17.80
CA LEU A 69 -8.82 0.84 16.91
C LEU A 69 -7.43 0.45 16.42
N LYS A 70 -7.21 -0.86 16.25
CA LYS A 70 -6.02 -1.40 15.59
C LYS A 70 -6.40 -2.06 14.27
N THR A 71 -5.44 -2.11 13.35
CA THR A 71 -5.55 -2.96 12.16
C THR A 71 -5.44 -4.42 12.57
N LEU A 72 -6.20 -5.30 11.92
CA LEU A 72 -6.00 -6.73 12.03
C LEU A 72 -5.12 -7.20 10.88
N ASP A 73 -4.09 -7.99 11.19
CA ASP A 73 -3.39 -8.74 10.16
C ASP A 73 -4.19 -9.99 9.72
N ALA A 74 -3.74 -10.65 8.66
CA ALA A 74 -4.45 -11.80 8.10
C ALA A 74 -4.53 -12.99 9.07
N PHE A 75 -3.55 -13.15 9.96
CA PHE A 75 -3.54 -14.21 10.96
C PHE A 75 -4.54 -13.91 12.08
N GLU A 76 -4.55 -12.68 12.59
CA GLU A 76 -5.53 -12.23 13.57
C GLU A 76 -6.96 -12.33 13.02
N GLN A 77 -7.17 -11.93 11.76
CA GLN A 77 -8.47 -12.08 11.09
C GLN A 77 -8.94 -13.53 11.04
N GLN A 78 -8.04 -14.46 10.68
CA GLN A 78 -8.36 -15.87 10.62
C GLN A 78 -8.67 -16.44 12.01
N SER A 79 -7.88 -16.09 13.01
CA SER A 79 -8.10 -16.55 14.39
C SER A 79 -9.46 -16.13 14.94
N ILE A 80 -9.89 -14.89 14.66
CA ILE A 80 -11.21 -14.40 15.08
C ILE A 80 -12.33 -15.13 14.34
N LEU A 81 -12.13 -15.41 13.04
CA LEU A 81 -13.09 -16.16 12.25
C LEU A 81 -13.25 -17.59 12.77
N ASP A 82 -12.14 -18.26 13.08
CA ASP A 82 -12.14 -19.63 13.60
C ASP A 82 -12.85 -19.71 14.96
N GLU A 83 -12.54 -18.78 15.87
CA GLU A 83 -13.21 -18.68 17.18
C GLU A 83 -14.72 -18.46 17.04
N ALA A 84 -15.14 -17.59 16.11
CA ALA A 84 -16.55 -17.35 15.84
C ALA A 84 -17.27 -18.60 15.31
N LEU A 85 -16.60 -19.40 14.46
CA LEU A 85 -17.15 -20.65 13.93
C LEU A 85 -17.32 -21.69 15.03
N ASP A 86 -16.33 -21.85 15.92
CA ASP A 86 -16.37 -22.79 17.04
C ASP A 86 -17.52 -22.49 18.02
N LEU A 87 -17.79 -21.20 18.28
CA LEU A 87 -18.90 -20.76 19.11
C LEU A 87 -20.27 -21.11 18.49
N CYS A 88 -20.41 -20.94 17.17
CA CYS A 88 -21.65 -21.29 16.46
C CYS A 88 -21.92 -22.80 16.49
N ILE A 89 -20.89 -23.62 16.27
CA ILE A 89 -20.99 -25.09 16.30
C ILE A 89 -21.37 -25.55 17.72
N SER A 90 -20.66 -25.06 18.73
CA SER A 90 -20.89 -25.43 20.13
C SER A 90 -22.28 -25.02 20.64
N SER A 91 -22.88 -23.99 20.05
CA SER A 91 -24.24 -23.54 20.37
C SER A 91 -25.33 -24.37 19.69
N GLY A 92 -24.99 -25.14 18.65
CA GLY A 92 -25.92 -25.98 17.88
C GLY A 92 -26.07 -27.41 18.41
N ASP A 93 -25.08 -27.94 19.13
CA ASP A 93 -25.07 -29.31 19.65
C ASP A 93 -25.90 -29.51 20.94
N GLY A 94 -26.71 -28.50 21.32
CA GLY A 94 -27.55 -28.50 22.53
C GLY A 94 -29.06 -28.60 22.29
N SER A 95 -29.53 -28.98 21.08
CA SER A 95 -30.97 -29.15 20.76
C SER A 95 -31.32 -30.58 20.38
#